data_AF-A0A961X3D7-F1
#
_entry.id   AF-A0A961X3D7-F1
#
_cell.length_a   1.000
_cell.length_b   1.000
_cell.length_c   1.000
_cell.angle_alpha   90.00
_cell.angle_beta   90.00
_cell.angle_gamma   90.00
#
_symmetry.space_group_name_H-M   'P 1'
#
loop_
_entity.id
_entity.type
_entity.pdbx_description
1 polymer ?
#
loop_
_entity_poly.entity_id
_entity_poly.type
_entity_poly.pdbx_seq_one_letter_code
_entity_poly.pdbx_strand_id
1 'polypeptide(L)'
;MLGLKARFLLAGAAAMVMLLAGGQQMRAGEAETTCTGIGEIAACRALAERGDADAQFYLGVLYATAEGTAPDLVEAYKWLWLAARGGDQYALAGRDTVAQKLTEEQRAEALRLARDWKPRP
;
A
#
# COMPACT_ATOMS: atom_id res chain seq x y z
N MET A 1 44.62 28.51 -29.48
CA MET A 1 44.71 28.94 -28.06
C MET A 1 43.33 29.40 -27.63
N LEU A 2 42.80 28.78 -26.58
CA LEU A 2 41.41 28.82 -26.12
C LEU A 2 40.91 30.21 -25.74
N GLY A 3 39.75 30.59 -26.29
CA GLY A 3 38.95 31.74 -25.88
C GLY A 3 37.92 31.36 -24.81
N LEU A 4 38.08 32.03 -23.66
CA LEU A 4 37.17 32.37 -22.57
C LEU A 4 35.64 32.19 -22.79
N LYS A 5 34.94 31.86 -21.69
CA LYS A 5 33.49 31.95 -21.36
C LYS A 5 32.83 30.56 -21.33
N ALA A 6 32.17 30.09 -20.28
CA ALA A 6 31.54 30.77 -19.17
C ALA A 6 31.52 29.87 -17.92
N ARG A 7 31.75 30.50 -16.77
CA ARG A 7 31.47 29.94 -15.46
C ARG A 7 29.94 29.86 -15.33
N PHE A 8 29.38 28.66 -15.31
CA PHE A 8 28.04 28.42 -14.78
C PHE A 8 28.20 27.63 -13.48
N LEU A 9 28.06 28.36 -12.38
CA LEU A 9 27.97 27.84 -11.03
C LEU A 9 26.53 27.34 -10.78
N LEU A 10 26.43 26.16 -10.14
CA LEU A 10 25.39 25.73 -9.20
C LEU A 10 23.91 25.77 -9.65
N ALA A 11 23.33 24.59 -9.92
CA ALA A 11 22.08 24.13 -9.30
C ALA A 11 21.73 22.69 -9.72
N GLY A 12 21.50 21.80 -8.76
CA GLY A 12 20.61 20.63 -8.89
C GLY A 12 21.20 19.36 -9.52
N ALA A 13 21.42 18.33 -8.69
CA ALA A 13 21.84 16.99 -9.10
C ALA A 13 20.71 16.16 -9.76
N ALA A 14 20.10 16.65 -10.84
CA ALA A 14 19.15 15.87 -11.62
C ALA A 14 19.30 16.21 -13.11
N ALA A 15 19.46 15.17 -13.92
CA ALA A 15 19.62 15.19 -15.38
C ALA A 15 21.01 15.62 -15.89
N MET A 16 21.93 14.65 -16.00
CA MET A 16 22.77 14.43 -17.20
C MET A 16 23.81 13.32 -16.94
N VAL A 17 23.36 12.06 -16.84
CA VAL A 17 24.21 10.89 -17.11
C VAL A 17 23.46 10.01 -18.10
N MET A 18 23.48 10.44 -19.36
CA MET A 18 23.21 9.59 -20.51
C MET A 18 24.47 9.62 -21.37
N LEU A 19 25.28 8.57 -21.33
CA LEU A 19 25.73 7.82 -22.52
C LEU A 19 26.79 6.76 -22.18
N LEU A 20 26.53 5.55 -22.71
CA LEU A 20 27.50 4.54 -23.16
C LEU A 20 28.23 3.67 -22.12
N ALA A 21 27.53 2.63 -21.65
CA ALA A 21 28.12 1.30 -21.49
C ALA A 21 27.05 0.25 -21.84
N GLY A 22 27.41 -0.68 -22.73
CA GLY A 22 26.52 -1.70 -23.26
C GLY A 22 26.01 -2.66 -22.19
N GLY A 23 24.79 -3.17 -22.40
CA GLY A 23 24.14 -4.14 -21.51
C GLY A 23 22.67 -3.84 -21.31
N GLN A 24 21.87 -3.80 -22.38
CA GLN A 24 20.43 -3.95 -22.24
C GLN A 24 20.15 -5.42 -21.90
N GLN A 25 20.10 -5.75 -20.61
CA GLN A 25 19.42 -6.94 -20.10
C GLN A 25 18.83 -6.62 -18.72
N MET A 26 17.79 -5.78 -18.73
CA MET A 26 16.82 -5.76 -17.64
C MET A 26 16.11 -7.12 -17.67
N ARG A 27 16.32 -7.99 -16.68
CA ARG A 27 15.36 -8.98 -16.13
C ARG A 27 16.06 -9.99 -15.22
N ALA A 28 15.93 -9.75 -13.92
CA ALA A 28 15.76 -10.80 -12.92
C ALA A 28 15.12 -10.16 -11.67
N GLY A 29 13.79 -10.31 -11.55
CA GLY A 29 13.10 -10.30 -10.27
C GLY A 29 13.04 -8.99 -9.50
N GLU A 30 12.45 -7.94 -10.07
CA GLU A 30 11.57 -7.12 -9.23
C GLU A 30 10.33 -8.01 -9.03
N ALA A 31 10.26 -8.71 -7.89
CA ALA A 31 8.98 -9.15 -7.39
C ALA A 31 8.15 -7.88 -7.29
N GLU A 32 7.26 -7.67 -8.26
CA GLU A 32 6.09 -6.82 -8.07
C GLU A 32 5.58 -7.21 -6.70
N THR A 33 5.77 -6.33 -5.71
CA THR A 33 5.37 -6.61 -4.33
C THR A 33 3.86 -6.50 -4.40
N THR A 34 3.22 -7.60 -4.79
CA THR A 34 1.79 -7.69 -4.99
C THR A 34 1.23 -8.52 -3.86
N CYS A 35 0.23 -7.97 -3.20
CA CYS A 35 -0.53 -8.71 -2.20
C CYS A 35 -1.49 -9.68 -2.92
N THR A 36 -0.97 -10.74 -3.54
CA THR A 36 -1.77 -11.72 -4.30
C THR A 36 -1.59 -13.16 -3.79
N GLY A 37 -0.75 -13.38 -2.78
CA GLY A 37 -0.40 -14.71 -2.26
C GLY A 37 -0.51 -14.86 -0.75
N ILE A 38 -1.01 -16.03 -0.32
CA ILE A 38 -1.21 -16.50 1.06
C ILE A 38 0.06 -16.48 1.95
N GLY A 39 1.24 -16.23 1.38
CA GLY A 39 2.53 -16.35 2.05
C GLY A 39 3.10 -15.08 2.67
N GLU A 40 2.57 -13.89 2.37
CA GLU A 40 3.25 -12.63 2.74
C GLU A 40 2.30 -11.58 3.32
N ILE A 41 1.71 -11.88 4.48
CA ILE A 41 0.99 -10.87 5.31
C ILE A 41 1.87 -9.62 5.52
N ALA A 42 3.20 -9.81 5.61
CA ALA A 42 4.16 -8.71 5.73
C ALA A 42 4.20 -7.80 4.49
N ALA A 43 4.16 -8.36 3.27
CA ALA A 43 4.13 -7.59 2.03
C ALA A 43 2.79 -6.85 1.90
N CYS A 44 1.68 -7.53 2.17
CA CYS A 44 0.35 -6.91 2.21
C CYS A 44 0.29 -5.75 3.21
N ARG A 45 0.87 -5.91 4.40
CA ARG A 45 0.94 -4.82 5.39
C ARG A 45 1.73 -3.63 4.87
N ALA A 46 2.90 -3.86 4.28
CA ALA A 46 3.75 -2.78 3.77
C ALA A 46 3.04 -1.97 2.67
N LEU A 47 2.32 -2.63 1.77
CA LEU A 47 1.56 -1.97 0.69
C LEU A 47 0.30 -1.29 1.22
N ALA A 48 -0.45 -1.95 2.11
CA ALA A 48 -1.65 -1.39 2.71
C ALA A 48 -1.34 -0.11 3.50
N GLU A 49 -0.18 -0.08 4.17
CA GLU A 49 0.33 1.10 4.86
C GLU A 49 0.68 2.25 3.92
N ARG A 50 1.04 1.98 2.66
CA ARG A 50 1.28 2.99 1.62
C ARG A 50 0.00 3.50 0.95
N GLY A 51 -1.14 2.88 1.22
CA GLY A 51 -2.44 3.27 0.64
C GLY A 51 -2.86 2.47 -0.58
N ASP A 52 -2.21 1.34 -0.86
CA ASP A 52 -2.63 0.42 -1.91
C ASP A 52 -3.99 -0.22 -1.54
N ALA A 53 -5.03 0.07 -2.34
CA ALA A 53 -6.41 -0.31 -2.01
C ALA A 53 -6.60 -1.83 -2.01
N ASP A 54 -6.00 -2.54 -2.97
CA ASP A 54 -6.09 -3.99 -3.08
C ASP A 54 -5.40 -4.64 -1.86
N ALA A 55 -4.21 -4.19 -1.49
CA ALA A 55 -3.51 -4.68 -0.31
C ALA A 55 -4.26 -4.38 0.99
N GLN A 56 -4.94 -3.23 1.10
CA GLN A 56 -5.82 -2.92 2.22
C GLN A 56 -7.01 -3.88 2.27
N PHE A 57 -7.60 -4.24 1.13
CA PHE A 57 -8.67 -5.23 1.07
C PHE A 57 -8.20 -6.59 1.59
N TYR A 58 -7.09 -7.10 1.05
CA TYR A 58 -6.53 -8.38 1.47
C TYR A 58 -6.14 -8.39 2.95
N LEU A 59 -5.51 -7.31 3.45
CA LEU A 59 -5.17 -7.19 4.87
C LEU A 59 -6.44 -7.22 5.74
N GLY A 60 -7.51 -6.56 5.31
CA GLY A 60 -8.80 -6.61 5.98
C GLY A 60 -9.41 -8.01 6.00
N VAL A 61 -9.31 -8.77 4.91
CA VAL A 61 -9.74 -10.18 4.85
C VAL A 61 -8.92 -11.03 5.82
N LEU A 62 -7.59 -10.85 5.86
CA LEU A 62 -6.71 -11.61 6.75
C LEU A 62 -7.07 -11.39 8.24
N TYR A 63 -7.37 -10.15 8.63
CA TYR A 63 -7.85 -9.85 9.98
C TYR A 63 -9.24 -10.46 10.27
N ALA A 64 -10.11 -10.58 9.25
CA ALA A 64 -11.44 -11.16 9.40
C ALA A 64 -11.44 -12.69 9.47
N THR A 65 -10.46 -13.36 8.87
CA THR A 65 -10.41 -14.82 8.78
C THR A 65 -9.43 -15.46 9.75
N ALA A 66 -8.33 -14.77 10.08
CA ALA A 66 -7.29 -15.14 11.05
C ALA A 66 -7.14 -16.67 11.26
N GLU A 67 -6.50 -17.37 10.33
CA GLU A 67 -6.26 -18.81 10.48
C GLU A 67 -5.37 -19.07 11.71
N GLY A 68 -5.91 -19.76 12.72
CA GLY A 68 -5.20 -20.14 13.94
C GLY A 68 -5.20 -19.10 15.08
N THR A 69 -5.85 -17.95 14.91
CA THR A 69 -6.05 -16.96 15.99
C THR A 69 -7.48 -16.39 15.97
N ALA A 70 -7.88 -15.64 17.00
CA ALA A 70 -9.19 -14.98 17.00
C ALA A 70 -9.19 -13.81 15.99
N PRO A 71 -10.22 -13.69 15.12
CA PRO A 71 -10.34 -12.57 14.19
C PRO A 71 -10.38 -11.21 14.90
N ASP A 72 -9.67 -10.22 14.33
CA ASP A 72 -9.79 -8.82 14.73
C ASP A 72 -10.71 -8.10 13.76
N LEU A 73 -12.00 -8.11 14.09
CA LEU A 73 -13.02 -7.54 13.22
C LEU A 73 -12.98 -6.00 13.17
N VAL A 74 -12.38 -5.34 14.17
CA VAL A 74 -12.21 -3.87 14.19
C VAL A 74 -11.14 -3.46 13.19
N GLU A 75 -9.97 -4.11 13.21
CA GLU A 75 -8.93 -3.89 12.19
C GLU A 75 -9.42 -4.33 10.81
N ALA A 76 -10.12 -5.45 10.69
CA ALA A 76 -10.70 -5.88 9.41
C ALA A 76 -11.60 -4.82 8.80
N TYR A 77 -12.56 -4.29 9.58
CA TYR A 77 -13.49 -3.26 9.12
C TYR A 77 -12.77 -1.98 8.70
N LYS A 78 -11.78 -1.54 9.49
CA LYS A 78 -10.96 -0.35 9.19
C LYS A 78 -10.26 -0.49 7.84
N TRP A 79 -9.57 -1.61 7.59
CA TRP A 79 -8.83 -1.82 6.34
C TRP A 79 -9.76 -1.96 5.13
N LEU A 80 -10.89 -2.65 5.28
CA LEU A 80 -11.90 -2.77 4.22
C LEU A 80 -12.58 -1.43 3.92
N TRP A 81 -12.77 -0.57 4.93
CA TRP A 81 -13.29 0.77 4.71
C TRP A 81 -12.30 1.65 3.93
N LEU A 82 -11.01 1.57 4.26
CA LEU A 82 -9.95 2.30 3.54
C LEU A 82 -9.84 1.82 2.09
N ALA A 83 -9.85 0.51 1.86
CA ALA A 83 -9.83 -0.09 0.53
C ALA A 83 -11.02 0.35 -0.33
N ALA A 84 -12.22 0.30 0.23
CA ALA A 84 -13.43 0.75 -0.47
C ALA A 84 -13.38 2.24 -0.82
N ARG A 85 -12.82 3.06 0.06
CA ARG A 85 -12.57 4.49 -0.23
C ARG A 85 -11.49 4.69 -1.30
N GLY A 86 -10.51 3.80 -1.36
CA GLY A 86 -9.44 3.77 -2.36
C GLY A 86 -9.89 3.26 -3.74
N GLY A 87 -11.13 2.77 -3.87
CA GLY A 87 -11.70 2.31 -5.14
C GLY A 87 -11.78 0.80 -5.29
N ASP A 88 -11.40 0.01 -4.28
CA ASP A 88 -11.60 -1.43 -4.31
C ASP A 88 -13.10 -1.77 -4.21
N GLN A 89 -13.64 -2.35 -5.28
CA GLN A 89 -15.05 -2.69 -5.41
C GLN A 89 -15.47 -3.90 -4.55
N TYR A 90 -14.55 -4.82 -4.25
CA TYR A 90 -14.79 -6.00 -3.43
C TYR A 90 -14.79 -5.66 -1.93
N ALA A 91 -14.06 -4.62 -1.56
CA ALA A 91 -13.96 -4.14 -0.19
C ALA A 91 -15.29 -3.65 0.38
N LEU A 92 -16.23 -3.15 -0.44
CA LEU A 92 -17.57 -2.80 0.03
C LEU A 92 -18.31 -4.01 0.60
N ALA A 93 -18.36 -5.12 -0.16
CA ALA A 93 -19.02 -6.34 0.26
C ALA A 93 -18.31 -6.98 1.47
N GLY A 94 -16.98 -6.98 1.48
CA GLY A 94 -16.18 -7.44 2.62
C GLY A 94 -16.47 -6.62 3.87
N ARG A 95 -16.43 -5.29 3.76
CA ARG A 95 -16.71 -4.34 4.84
C ARG A 95 -18.09 -4.61 5.44
N ASP A 96 -19.11 -4.73 4.60
CA ASP A 96 -20.49 -4.91 5.05
C ASP A 96 -20.72 -6.27 5.72
N THR A 97 -20.04 -7.31 5.22
CA THR A 97 -20.03 -8.64 5.85
C THR A 97 -19.41 -8.61 7.25
N VAL A 98 -18.26 -7.95 7.39
CA VAL A 98 -17.60 -7.76 8.69
C VAL A 98 -18.51 -6.93 9.60
N ALA A 99 -19.11 -5.86 9.10
CA ALA A 99 -19.99 -4.98 9.87
C ALA A 99 -21.12 -5.73 10.59
N GLN A 100 -21.74 -6.72 9.95
CA GLN A 100 -22.82 -7.51 10.55
C GLN A 100 -22.42 -8.23 11.84
N LYS A 101 -21.12 -8.41 12.07
CA LYS A 101 -20.54 -9.09 13.23
C LYS A 101 -20.05 -8.13 14.33
N LEU A 102 -19.96 -6.82 14.05
CA LEU A 102 -19.52 -5.82 15.02
C LEU A 102 -20.70 -5.22 15.78
N THR A 103 -20.47 -4.84 17.04
CA THR A 103 -21.34 -3.91 17.74
C THR A 103 -21.21 -2.50 17.16
N GLU A 104 -22.15 -1.61 17.50
CA GLU A 104 -22.09 -0.22 17.07
C GLU A 104 -20.83 0.47 17.59
N GLU A 105 -20.44 0.20 18.83
CA GLU A 105 -19.24 0.76 19.45
C GLU A 105 -17.97 0.31 18.71
N GLN A 106 -17.87 -0.98 18.40
CA GLN A 106 -16.73 -1.53 17.66
C GLN A 106 -16.63 -0.95 16.25
N ARG A 107 -17.78 -0.76 15.58
CA ARG A 107 -17.83 -0.16 14.24
C ARG A 107 -17.45 1.32 14.27
N ALA A 108 -17.95 2.07 15.27
CA ALA A 108 -17.59 3.46 15.47
C ALA A 108 -16.09 3.62 15.71
N GLU A 109 -15.50 2.72 16.49
CA GLU A 109 -14.04 2.71 16.72
C GLU A 109 -13.26 2.39 15.44
N ALA A 110 -13.67 1.36 14.68
CA ALA A 110 -13.03 1.04 13.41
C ALA A 110 -13.06 2.22 12.42
N LEU A 111 -14.19 2.93 12.34
CA LEU A 111 -14.34 4.14 11.52
C LEU A 111 -13.47 5.29 12.02
N ARG A 112 -13.34 5.47 13.33
CA ARG A 112 -12.45 6.48 13.91
C ARG A 112 -11.00 6.19 13.51
N LEU A 113 -10.54 4.94 13.70
CA LEU A 113 -9.21 4.50 13.29
C LEU A 113 -8.96 4.69 11.80
N ALA A 114 -9.94 4.37 10.94
CA ALA A 114 -9.82 4.56 9.50
C ALA A 114 -9.77 6.03 9.08
N ARG A 115 -10.52 6.91 9.75
CA ARG A 115 -10.51 8.36 9.47
C ARG A 115 -9.23 9.04 9.94
N ASP A 116 -8.67 8.56 11.05
CA ASP A 116 -7.42 9.07 11.62
C ASP A 116 -6.18 8.51 10.90
N TRP A 117 -6.36 7.42 10.13
CA TRP A 117 -5.29 6.76 9.40
C TRP A 117 -4.73 7.64 8.28
N LYS A 118 -3.41 7.59 8.12
CA LYS A 118 -2.67 8.26 7.05
C LYS A 118 -1.69 7.29 6.41
N PRO A 119 -1.55 7.30 5.07
CA PRO A 119 -0.56 6.48 4.39
C PRO A 119 0.85 6.86 4.84
N ARG A 120 1.71 5.84 4.98
CA ARG A 120 3.14 5.99 5.23
C ARG A 120 3.89 5.76 3.92
N PRO A 121 4.74 6.71 3.47
CA PRO A 121 5.47 6.60 2.21
C PRO A 121 6.54 5.50 2.21
#